data_AF-A0A357ZHG2-F1
#
_entry.id   AF-A0A357ZHG2-F1
#
_cell.length_a   1.000
_cell.length_b   1.000
_cell.length_c   1.000
_cell.angle_alpha   90.00
_cell.angle_beta   90.00
_cell.angle_gamma   90.00
#
_symmetry.space_group_name_H-M   'P 1'
#
loop_
_entity.id
_entity.type
_entity.pdbx_description
1 polymer ?
#
loop_
_entity_poly.entity_id
_entity_poly.type
_entity_poly.pdbx_seq_one_letter_code
_entity_poly.pdbx_strand_id
1 'polypeptide(L)'
;EAAGRTGLVCAGGSTVDAKSFLTQLWEQIHVGGACGNATGRNIHQRSLDEAVRLTKAISAITLADYDVEEALDVFEGKEDFKL
;
A
#
# COMPACT_ATOMS: atom_id res chain seq x y z
N GLU A 1 17.96 -22.07 0.07
CA GLU A 1 16.89 -21.11 -0.32
C GLU A 1 15.72 -21.89 -0.91
N ALA A 2 14.56 -21.94 -0.25
CA ALA A 2 13.42 -22.72 -0.75
C ALA A 2 12.41 -21.87 -1.56
N ALA A 3 12.58 -20.54 -1.61
CA ALA A 3 11.64 -19.62 -2.25
C ALA A 3 12.31 -18.45 -3.00
N GLY A 4 13.61 -18.51 -3.32
CA GLY A 4 14.35 -17.37 -3.90
C GLY A 4 13.84 -16.84 -5.25
N ARG A 5 12.95 -17.57 -5.93
CA ARG A 5 12.26 -17.15 -7.16
C ARG A 5 10.75 -16.94 -7.00
N THR A 6 10.23 -17.12 -5.78
CA THR A 6 8.81 -16.95 -5.46
C THR A 6 8.67 -15.67 -4.64
N GLY A 7 7.96 -14.68 -5.19
CA GLY A 7 7.76 -13.40 -4.53
C GLY A 7 6.86 -13.49 -3.29
N LEU A 8 7.29 -12.86 -2.19
CA LEU A 8 6.52 -12.76 -0.95
C LEU A 8 5.53 -11.59 -1.04
N VAL A 9 4.26 -11.84 -0.71
CA VAL A 9 3.23 -10.80 -0.59
C VAL A 9 2.65 -10.77 0.82
N CYS A 10 2.43 -9.58 1.37
CA CYS A 10 1.84 -9.39 2.69
C CYS A 10 0.35 -9.00 2.56
N ALA A 11 -0.50 -9.57 3.42
CA ALA A 11 -1.92 -9.26 3.43
C ALA A 11 -2.25 -8.18 4.48
N GLY A 12 -2.91 -7.11 4.06
CA GLY A 12 -3.37 -6.05 4.96
C GLY A 12 -4.39 -6.58 5.98
N GLY A 13 -4.19 -6.24 7.26
CA GLY A 13 -5.08 -6.62 8.37
C GLY A 13 -6.48 -6.01 8.28
N SER A 14 -7.24 -6.13 9.36
CA SER A 14 -8.54 -5.43 9.56
C SER A 14 -8.42 -3.92 9.37
N THR A 15 -9.53 -3.19 9.35
CA THR A 15 -9.55 -1.72 9.17
C THR A 15 -8.61 -1.05 10.17
N VAL A 16 -7.51 -0.53 9.67
CA VAL A 16 -6.50 0.27 10.38
C VAL A 16 -6.45 1.65 9.75
N ASP A 17 -5.95 2.65 10.46
CA ASP A 17 -5.80 3.99 9.89
C ASP A 17 -4.82 3.97 8.69
N ALA A 18 -5.00 4.91 7.77
CA ALA A 18 -4.28 4.91 6.50
C ALA A 18 -2.77 5.05 6.70
N LYS A 19 -2.32 5.91 7.63
CA LYS A 19 -0.89 6.12 7.88
C LYS A 19 -0.23 4.85 8.40
N SER A 20 -0.79 4.23 9.45
CA SER A 20 -0.26 2.98 9.99
C SER A 20 -0.20 1.87 8.94
N PHE A 21 -1.22 1.78 8.09
CA PHE A 21 -1.26 0.81 7.01
C PHE A 21 -0.18 1.06 5.95
N LEU A 22 -0.03 2.30 5.47
CA LEU A 22 0.97 2.67 4.48
C LEU A 22 2.40 2.52 5.02
N THR A 23 2.63 2.82 6.30
CA THR A 23 3.91 2.56 6.96
C THR A 23 4.24 1.07 6.98
N GLN A 24 3.31 0.21 7.42
CA GLN A 24 3.53 -1.24 7.43
C GLN A 24 3.79 -1.80 6.03
N LEU A 25 3.05 -1.32 5.03
CA LEU A 25 3.24 -1.70 3.64
C LEU A 25 4.64 -1.34 3.15
N TRP A 26 5.06 -0.09 3.40
CA TRP A 26 6.37 0.40 3.00
C TRP A 26 7.48 -0.41 3.65
N GLU A 27 7.40 -0.69 4.96
CA GLU A 27 8.36 -1.52 5.69
C GLU A 27 8.42 -2.95 5.15
N GLN A 28 7.29 -3.57 4.84
CA GLN A 28 7.25 -4.92 4.28
C GLN A 28 8.00 -5.02 2.94
N ILE A 29 7.87 -4.00 2.08
CA ILE A 29 8.52 -3.96 0.78
C ILE A 29 10.01 -3.61 0.91
N HIS A 30 10.32 -2.48 1.56
CA HIS A 30 11.66 -1.89 1.56
C HIS A 30 12.60 -2.51 2.60
N VAL A 31 12.06 -2.98 3.72
CA VAL A 31 12.84 -3.61 4.80
C VAL A 31 12.67 -5.13 4.76
N GLY A 32 11.43 -5.61 4.56
CA GLY A 32 11.09 -7.03 4.57
C GLY A 32 11.35 -7.78 3.27
N GLY A 33 11.62 -7.08 2.17
CA GLY A 33 11.85 -7.69 0.86
C GLY A 33 10.60 -8.32 0.23
N ALA A 34 9.40 -7.91 0.66
CA ALA A 34 8.16 -8.29 -0.01
C ALA A 34 8.15 -7.70 -1.43
N CYS A 35 7.66 -8.46 -2.41
CA CYS A 35 7.53 -8.01 -3.79
C CYS A 35 6.18 -7.35 -4.09
N GLY A 36 5.35 -7.16 -3.06
CA GLY A 36 4.01 -6.58 -3.19
C GLY A 36 3.12 -6.87 -1.99
N ASN A 37 1.83 -6.57 -2.16
CA ASN A 37 0.83 -6.71 -1.11
C ASN A 37 -0.52 -7.19 -1.66
N ALA A 38 -1.35 -7.73 -0.77
CA ALA A 38 -2.72 -8.10 -1.04
C ALA A 38 -3.65 -7.42 -0.03
N THR A 39 -4.37 -6.39 -0.48
CA THR A 39 -5.23 -5.58 0.40
C THR A 39 -6.70 -5.79 0.05
N GLY A 40 -7.50 -6.15 1.05
CA GLY A 40 -8.94 -6.42 0.86
C GLY A 40 -9.81 -5.50 1.73
N ARG A 41 -9.98 -5.87 3.01
CA ARG A 41 -10.89 -5.19 3.95
C ARG A 41 -10.64 -3.69 4.06
N ASN A 42 -9.37 -3.27 4.08
CA ASN A 42 -9.03 -1.85 4.21
C ASN A 42 -9.46 -1.02 2.99
N ILE A 43 -9.70 -1.64 1.82
CA ILE A 43 -10.21 -0.96 0.62
C ILE A 43 -11.75 -1.03 0.58
N HIS A 44 -12.34 -2.23 0.61
CA HIS A 44 -13.77 -2.39 0.30
C HIS A 44 -14.73 -1.94 1.41
N GLN A 45 -14.21 -1.65 2.62
CA GLN A 45 -15.03 -1.15 3.74
C GLN A 45 -15.02 0.39 3.84
N ARG A 46 -14.34 1.09 2.92
CA ARG A 46 -14.33 2.56 2.83
C ARG A 46 -15.34 3.06 1.80
N SER A 47 -15.57 4.37 1.77
CA SER A 47 -16.33 5.00 0.68
C SER A 47 -15.64 4.80 -0.67
N LEU A 48 -16.38 4.89 -1.78
CA LEU A 48 -15.80 4.69 -3.12
C LEU A 48 -14.61 5.63 -3.37
N ASP A 49 -14.76 6.92 -3.09
CA ASP A 49 -13.71 7.91 -3.33
C ASP A 49 -12.47 7.64 -2.50
N GLU A 50 -12.66 7.27 -1.23
CA GLU A 50 -11.58 6.96 -0.32
C GLU A 50 -10.89 5.63 -0.67
N ALA A 51 -11.65 4.62 -1.10
CA ALA A 51 -11.13 3.36 -1.60
C ALA A 51 -10.25 3.58 -2.84
N VAL A 52 -10.67 4.43 -3.78
CA VAL A 52 -9.88 4.78 -4.98
C VAL A 52 -8.58 5.50 -4.59
N ARG A 53 -8.62 6.46 -3.66
CA ARG A 53 -7.38 7.12 -3.21
C ARG A 53 -6.46 6.16 -2.46
N LEU A 54 -7.00 5.24 -1.67
CA LEU A 54 -6.19 4.22 -1.00
C LEU A 54 -5.52 3.27 -1.98
N THR A 55 -6.21 2.81 -3.04
CA THR A 55 -5.59 1.94 -4.06
C THR A 55 -4.48 2.67 -4.82
N LYS A 56 -4.64 3.97 -5.07
CA LYS A 56 -3.61 4.82 -5.65
C LYS A 56 -2.39 4.93 -4.74
N ALA A 57 -2.57 5.25 -3.46
CA ALA A 57 -1.49 5.32 -2.48
C ALA A 57 -0.73 3.98 -2.34
N ILE A 58 -1.45 2.85 -2.29
CA ILE A 58 -0.85 1.50 -2.29
C ILE A 58 0.00 1.28 -3.55
N SER A 59 -0.55 1.65 -4.71
CA SER A 59 0.13 1.47 -6.00
C SER A 59 1.37 2.35 -6.11
N ALA A 60 1.33 3.57 -5.58
CA ALA A 60 2.47 4.49 -5.56
C ALA A 60 3.66 3.88 -4.79
N ILE A 61 3.42 3.31 -3.60
CA ILE A 61 4.47 2.60 -2.83
C ILE A 61 4.95 1.35 -3.58
N THR A 62 4.01 0.56 -4.13
CA THR A 62 4.33 -0.78 -4.65
C THR A 62 4.98 -0.75 -6.04
N LEU A 63 4.66 0.26 -6.85
CA LEU A 63 4.99 0.30 -8.28
C LEU A 63 5.86 1.50 -8.67
N ALA A 64 5.95 2.53 -7.82
CA ALA A 64 6.65 3.78 -8.11
C ALA A 64 7.61 4.23 -6.99
N ASP A 65 7.89 3.38 -6.00
CA ASP A 65 8.84 3.61 -4.90
C ASP A 65 8.58 4.88 -4.07
N TYR A 66 7.32 5.33 -4.00
CA TYR A 66 6.93 6.47 -3.14
C TYR A 66 7.22 6.16 -1.67
N ASP A 67 7.62 7.17 -0.91
CA ASP A 67 7.71 7.08 0.55
C ASP A 67 6.33 7.17 1.22
N VAL A 68 6.31 7.00 2.54
CA VAL A 68 5.06 6.96 3.32
C VAL A 68 4.31 8.30 3.27
N GLU A 69 5.02 9.43 3.30
CA GLU A 69 4.38 10.74 3.33
C GLU A 69 3.85 11.13 1.94
N GLU A 70 4.61 10.83 0.87
CA GLU A 70 4.14 11.01 -0.52
C GLU A 70 2.88 10.17 -0.79
N ALA A 71 2.86 8.91 -0.36
CA ALA A 71 1.69 8.05 -0.48
C ALA A 71 0.50 8.55 0.36
N LEU A 72 0.77 9.16 1.51
CA LEU A 72 -0.27 9.75 2.35
C LEU A 72 -0.87 10.99 1.68
N ASP A 73 -0.06 11.81 1.01
CA ASP A 73 -0.53 12.96 0.24
C ASP A 73 -1.45 12.54 -0.92
N VAL A 74 -1.17 11.41 -1.57
CA VAL A 74 -2.08 10.78 -2.55
C VAL A 74 -3.39 10.33 -1.89
N PHE A 75 -3.32 9.70 -0.72
CA PHE A 75 -4.51 9.24 0.00
C PHE A 75 -5.41 10.42 0.46
N GLU A 76 -4.80 11.50 0.93
CA GLU A 76 -5.47 12.73 1.36
C GLU A 76 -5.97 13.59 0.19
N GLY A 77 -5.57 13.24 -1.04
CA GLY A 77 -6.00 13.92 -2.26
C GLY A 77 -5.26 15.24 -2.52
N LYS A 78 -4.09 15.44 -1.91
CA LYS A 78 -3.18 16.57 -2.21
C LYS A 78 -2.41 16.35 -3.50
N GLU A 79 -2.17 15.09 -3.85
CA GLU A 79 -1.53 14.65 -5.09
C GLU A 79 -2.41 13.59 -5.80
N ASP A 80 -2.32 13.52 -7.13
CA ASP A 80 -2.92 12.44 -7.92
C ASP A 80 -1.83 11.47 -8.39
N PHE A 81 -2.13 10.18 -8.38
CA PHE A 81 -1.21 9.14 -8.83
C PHE A 81 -1.76 8.39 -10.06
N LYS A 82 -0.89 8.22 -11.06
CA LYS A 82 -1.10 7.43 -12.29
C LYS A 82 0.23 6.78 -12.71
N LEU A 83 0.15 5.60 -13.33
CA LEU A 83 1.28 4.88 -13.93
C LEU A 83 1.66 5.44 -15.30
#